data_AF-A0A1M5WH61-F1
#
_entry.id   AF-A0A1M5WH61-F1
#
_cell.length_a   1.000
_cell.length_b   1.000
_cell.length_c   1.000
_cell.angle_alpha   90.00
_cell.angle_beta   90.00
_cell.angle_gamma   90.00
#
_symmetry.space_group_name_H-M   'P 1'
#
loop_
_entity.id
_entity.type
_entity.pdbx_description
1 polymer ?
#
loop_
_entity_poly.entity_id
_entity_poly.type
_entity_poly.pdbx_seq_one_letter_code
_entity_poly.pdbx_strand_id
1 'polypeptide(L)'
;IRWNIEVIFYQQKFFWSFGKYMVRNKEAIERFINLIAISFTFVSVLPFISNRFSDYKFESPQVIKRMISERVIKELIFDSFVSSLENRKIYSVVSKCVKNFIYNDFVA
;
A
#
# COMPACT_ATOMS: atom_id res chain seq x y z
N ILE A 1 14.93 1.58 -25.88
CA ILE A 1 14.15 2.70 -25.26
C ILE A 1 12.66 2.65 -25.65
N ARG A 2 12.28 2.58 -26.94
CA ARG A 2 10.86 2.49 -27.37
C ARG A 2 10.04 1.39 -26.66
N TRP A 3 10.56 0.17 -26.58
CA TRP A 3 9.88 -0.94 -25.93
C TRP A 3 9.55 -0.70 -24.45
N ASN A 4 10.42 0.01 -23.71
CA ASN A 4 10.18 0.31 -22.30
C ASN A 4 8.99 1.27 -22.14
N ILE A 5 8.84 2.22 -23.06
CA ILE A 5 7.72 3.16 -23.07
C ILE A 5 6.40 2.41 -23.33
N GLU A 6 6.38 1.50 -24.29
CA GLU A 6 5.21 0.66 -24.57
C GLU A 6 4.83 -0.23 -23.39
N VAL A 7 5.81 -0.83 -22.72
CA VAL A 7 5.58 -1.62 -21.50
C VAL A 7 4.96 -0.76 -20.41
N ILE A 8 5.44 0.47 -20.19
CA ILE A 8 4.87 1.39 -19.18
C ILE A 8 3.41 1.71 -19.52
N PHE A 9 3.10 2.07 -20.78
CA PHE A 9 1.73 2.37 -21.19
C PHE A 9 0.80 1.16 -21.03
N TYR A 10 1.26 -0.03 -21.42
CA TYR A 10 0.51 -1.27 -21.22
C TYR A 10 0.23 -1.49 -19.73
N GLN A 11 1.26 -1.40 -18.89
CA GLN A 11 1.09 -1.62 -17.46
C GLN A 11 0.12 -0.63 -16.83
N GLN A 12 0.26 0.67 -17.14
CA GLN A 12 -0.62 1.70 -16.60
C GLN A 12 -2.09 1.47 -16.98
N LYS A 13 -2.37 1.13 -18.24
CA LYS A 13 -3.73 0.92 -18.73
C LYS A 13 -4.41 -0.29 -18.08
N PHE A 14 -3.69 -1.41 -17.93
CA PHE A 14 -4.28 -2.66 -17.47
C PHE A 14 -4.23 -2.87 -15.96
N PHE A 15 -3.12 -2.53 -15.30
CA PHE A 15 -2.90 -2.88 -13.89
C PHE A 15 -3.02 -1.69 -12.92
N TRP A 16 -3.02 -0.47 -13.43
CA TRP A 16 -3.04 0.75 -12.61
C TRP A 16 -4.30 1.58 -12.77
N SER A 17 -5.18 1.22 -13.70
CA SER A 17 -6.50 1.81 -13.78
C SER A 17 -7.34 1.43 -12.55
N PHE A 18 -8.23 2.33 -12.14
CA PHE A 18 -9.16 2.11 -11.04
C PHE A 18 -10.37 1.23 -11.47
N GLY A 19 -10.11 0.24 -12.33
CA GLY A 19 -11.10 -0.70 -12.84
C GLY A 19 -12.24 0.00 -13.58
N LYS A 20 -13.45 -0.08 -13.00
CA LYS A 20 -14.69 0.45 -13.60
C LYS A 20 -14.90 1.96 -13.37
N TYR A 21 -13.99 2.65 -12.68
CA TYR A 21 -14.15 4.07 -12.41
C TYR A 21 -14.04 4.88 -13.72
N MET A 22 -15.12 5.55 -14.11
CA MET A 22 -15.20 6.33 -15.34
C MET A 22 -15.20 7.82 -15.02
N VAL A 23 -14.12 8.51 -15.39
CA VAL A 23 -14.04 9.98 -15.33
C VAL A 23 -14.52 10.55 -16.66
N ARG A 24 -15.46 11.52 -16.61
CA ARG A 24 -16.09 12.08 -17.82
C ARG A 24 -15.69 13.52 -18.16
N ASN A 25 -15.07 14.23 -17.22
CA ASN A 25 -14.54 15.58 -17.46
C ASN A 25 -13.09 15.48 -17.94
N LYS A 26 -12.75 16.16 -19.05
CA LYS A 26 -11.39 16.22 -19.62
C LYS A 26 -10.33 16.56 -18.56
N GLU A 27 -10.55 17.61 -17.78
CA GLU A 27 -9.60 18.05 -16.75
C GLU A 27 -9.39 16.97 -15.68
N ALA A 28 -10.48 16.30 -15.29
CA ALA A 28 -10.40 15.21 -14.33
C ALA A 28 -9.69 13.97 -14.92
N ILE A 29 -9.87 13.68 -16.22
CA ILE A 29 -9.16 12.60 -16.93
C ILE A 29 -7.65 12.90 -16.95
N GLU A 30 -7.25 14.13 -17.26
CA GLU A 30 -5.85 14.54 -17.27
C GLU A 30 -5.21 14.40 -15.88
N ARG A 31 -5.87 14.92 -14.84
CA ARG A 31 -5.41 14.77 -13.45
C ARG A 31 -5.29 13.30 -13.03
N PHE A 32 -6.23 12.47 -13.45
CA PHE A 32 -6.24 11.05 -13.15
C PHE A 32 -5.07 10.30 -13.82
N ILE A 33 -4.80 10.57 -15.09
CA ILE A 33 -3.66 10.00 -15.81
C ILE A 33 -2.35 10.45 -15.15
N ASN A 34 -2.23 11.72 -14.77
CA ASN A 34 -1.07 12.25 -14.06
C ASN A 34 -0.86 11.56 -12.71
N LEU A 35 -1.92 11.33 -11.94
CA LEU A 35 -1.86 10.61 -10.67
C LEU A 35 -1.39 9.16 -10.86
N ILE A 36 -1.88 8.46 -11.87
CA ILE A 36 -1.45 7.10 -12.21
C ILE A 36 0.04 7.11 -12.59
N ALA A 37 0.47 8.06 -13.41
CA ALA A 37 1.86 8.17 -13.82
C ALA A 37 2.80 8.41 -12.62
N ILE A 38 2.44 9.32 -11.71
CA ILE A 38 3.20 9.60 -10.49
C ILE A 38 3.20 8.38 -9.56
N SER A 39 2.07 7.70 -9.40
CA SER A 39 1.98 6.51 -8.55
C SER A 39 2.86 5.38 -9.09
N PHE A 40 2.84 5.19 -10.41
CA PHE A 40 3.67 4.19 -11.09
C PHE A 40 5.16 4.48 -10.91
N THR A 41 5.59 5.73 -11.14
CA THR A 41 7.00 6.11 -10.98
C THR A 41 7.45 6.02 -9.53
N PHE A 42 6.61 6.45 -8.58
CA PHE A 42 6.90 6.35 -7.16
C PHE A 42 7.17 4.92 -6.73
N VAL A 43 6.29 3.98 -7.08
CA VAL A 43 6.44 2.56 -6.76
C VAL A 43 7.66 1.94 -7.45
N SER A 44 7.98 2.39 -8.66
CA SER A 44 9.16 1.89 -9.40
C SER A 44 10.48 2.34 -8.76
N VAL A 45 10.51 3.55 -8.19
CA VAL A 45 11.72 4.15 -7.62
C VAL A 45 11.86 3.86 -6.13
N LEU A 46 10.75 3.60 -5.42
CA LEU A 46 10.72 3.41 -3.96
C LEU A 46 11.75 2.37 -3.43
N PRO A 47 11.94 1.19 -4.04
CA PRO A 47 12.94 0.21 -3.61
C PRO A 47 14.39 0.73 -3.67
N PHE A 48 14.64 1.72 -4.52
CA PHE A 48 15.96 2.31 -4.70
C PHE A 48 16.24 3.43 -3.70
N ILE A 49 15.20 4.13 -3.22
CA ILE A 49 15.34 5.23 -2.26
C ILE A 49 15.38 4.71 -0.83
N SER A 50 14.55 3.72 -0.48
CA SER A 50 14.36 3.30 0.91
C SER A 50 14.90 1.90 1.16
N ASN A 51 15.78 1.78 2.16
CA ASN A 51 16.38 0.50 2.54
C ASN A 51 15.35 -0.49 3.10
N ARG A 52 14.17 -0.02 3.53
CA ARG A 52 13.05 -0.88 3.98
C ARG A 52 12.42 -1.67 2.83
N PHE A 53 12.67 -1.25 1.59
CA PHE A 53 12.13 -1.87 0.38
C PHE A 53 13.23 -2.36 -0.58
N SER A 54 14.48 -2.41 -0.12
CA SER A 54 15.64 -2.80 -0.94
C SER A 54 15.51 -4.20 -1.55
N ASP A 55 14.83 -5.12 -0.86
CA ASP A 55 14.58 -6.49 -1.32
C ASP A 55 13.73 -6.53 -2.59
N TYR A 56 12.99 -5.46 -2.89
CA TYR A 56 12.15 -5.35 -4.09
C TYR A 56 12.82 -4.57 -5.21
N LYS A 57 14.14 -4.30 -5.13
CA LYS A 57 14.87 -3.71 -6.24
C LYS A 57 14.79 -4.64 -7.44
N PHE A 58 14.56 -4.06 -8.62
CA PHE A 58 14.40 -4.78 -9.89
C PHE A 58 13.15 -5.68 -9.98
N GLU A 59 12.31 -5.73 -8.94
CA GLU A 59 11.00 -6.37 -9.03
C GLU A 59 10.06 -5.59 -9.94
N SER A 60 9.02 -6.29 -10.42
CA SER A 60 8.00 -5.63 -11.25
C SER A 60 7.23 -4.57 -10.45
N PRO A 61 6.88 -3.41 -11.06
CA PRO A 61 6.06 -2.39 -10.41
C PRO A 61 4.74 -2.92 -9.83
N GLN A 62 4.18 -3.98 -10.42
CA GLN A 62 2.98 -4.65 -9.94
C GLN A 62 3.19 -5.36 -8.59
N VAL A 63 4.31 -6.05 -8.43
CA VAL A 63 4.67 -6.73 -7.17
C VAL A 63 4.86 -5.70 -6.06
N ILE A 64 5.59 -4.63 -6.36
CA ILE A 64 5.87 -3.56 -5.39
C ILE A 64 4.55 -2.87 -5.00
N LYS A 65 3.69 -2.53 -5.98
CA LYS A 65 2.35 -1.96 -5.73
C LYS A 65 1.54 -2.86 -4.80
N ARG A 66 1.46 -4.16 -5.09
CA ARG A 66 0.68 -5.11 -4.30
C ARG A 66 1.19 -5.19 -2.86
N MET A 67 2.50 -5.30 -2.67
CA MET A 67 3.09 -5.33 -1.32
C MET A 67 2.78 -4.06 -0.53
N ILE A 68 2.90 -2.88 -1.16
CA ILE A 68 2.55 -1.60 -0.50
C ILE A 68 1.07 -1.60 -0.15
N SER A 69 0.18 -1.97 -1.08
CA SER A 69 -1.26 -2.04 -0.83
C SER A 69 -1.60 -2.99 0.32
N GLU A 70 -1.01 -4.18 0.37
CA GLU A 70 -1.21 -5.14 1.45
C GLU A 70 -0.76 -4.57 2.80
N ARG A 71 0.37 -3.86 2.86
CA ARG A 71 0.83 -3.20 4.10
C ARG A 71 -0.11 -2.10 4.56
N VAL A 72 -0.53 -1.21 3.64
CA VAL A 72 -1.48 -0.13 3.95
C VAL A 72 -2.82 -0.70 4.44
N ILE A 73 -3.32 -1.76 3.81
CA ILE A 73 -4.58 -2.41 4.24
C ILE A 73 -4.42 -3.00 5.64
N LYS A 74 -3.30 -3.67 5.94
CA LYS A 74 -3.03 -4.21 7.29
C LYS A 74 -3.01 -3.08 8.33
N GLU A 75 -2.31 -1.99 8.05
CA GLU A 75 -2.25 -0.83 8.95
C GLU A 75 -3.64 -0.22 9.18
N LEU A 76 -4.44 -0.06 8.13
CA LEU A 76 -5.81 0.44 8.22
C LEU A 76 -6.72 -0.47 9.07
N ILE A 77 -6.61 -1.79 8.89
CA ILE A 77 -7.37 -2.77 9.68
C ILE A 77 -6.96 -2.68 11.16
N PHE A 78 -5.67 -2.62 11.45
CA PHE A 78 -5.18 -2.50 12.83
C PHE A 78 -5.61 -1.20 13.49
N ASP A 79 -5.50 -0.08 12.78
CA ASP A 79 -5.91 1.23 13.27
C ASP A 79 -7.42 1.27 13.57
N SER A 80 -8.23 0.74 12.65
CA SER A 80 -9.68 0.58 12.85
C SER A 80 -10.01 -0.30 14.06
N PHE A 81 -9.28 -1.41 14.22
CA PHE A 81 -9.46 -2.30 15.36
C PHE A 81 -9.13 -1.60 16.68
N VAL A 82 -7.96 -0.94 16.78
CA VAL A 82 -7.56 -0.18 17.98
C VAL A 82 -8.58 0.90 18.31
N SER A 83 -8.99 1.68 17.30
CA SER A 83 -10.02 2.71 17.43
C SER A 83 -11.34 2.13 17.99
N SER A 84 -11.73 0.92 17.57
CA SER A 84 -12.93 0.25 18.07
C SER A 84 -12.83 -0.14 19.56
N LEU A 85 -11.64 -0.52 20.04
CA LEU A 85 -11.38 -0.87 21.43
C LEU A 85 -11.36 0.38 22.33
N GLU A 86 -10.79 1.47 21.83
CA GLU A 86 -10.78 2.76 22.50
C GLU A 86 -12.19 3.32 22.67
N ASN A 87 -13.00 3.27 21.60
CA ASN A 87 -14.41 3.69 21.65
C ASN A 87 -15.23 2.88 22.66
N ARG A 88 -14.94 1.59 22.81
CA ARG A 88 -15.56 0.72 23.81
C ARG A 88 -14.95 0.88 25.22
N LYS A 89 -13.91 1.72 25.37
CA LYS A 89 -13.16 1.95 26.62
C LYS A 89 -12.56 0.68 27.23
N ILE A 90 -12.33 -0.36 26.42
CA ILE A 90 -11.73 -1.64 26.86
C ILE A 90 -10.25 -1.76 26.49
N TYR A 91 -9.70 -0.76 25.80
CA TYR A 91 -8.30 -0.75 25.36
C TYR A 91 -7.30 -1.07 26.48
N SER A 92 -7.47 -0.48 27.68
CA SER A 92 -6.56 -0.69 28.81
C SER A 92 -6.54 -2.15 29.29
N VAL A 93 -7.70 -2.81 29.31
CA VAL A 93 -7.84 -4.22 29.70
C VAL A 93 -7.19 -5.12 28.64
N VAL A 94 -7.52 -4.91 27.37
CA VAL A 94 -6.96 -5.70 26.26
C VAL A 94 -5.44 -5.52 26.18
N SER A 95 -4.95 -4.28 26.29
CA SER A 95 -3.51 -3.97 26.30
C SER A 95 -2.78 -4.70 27.44
N LYS A 96 -3.38 -4.75 28.64
CA LYS A 96 -2.83 -5.50 29.77
C LYS A 96 -2.80 -7.00 29.51
N CYS A 97 -3.87 -7.57 28.96
CA CYS A 97 -3.92 -9.00 28.61
C CYS A 97 -2.87 -9.36 27.55
N VAL A 98 -2.74 -8.55 26.49
CA VAL A 98 -1.74 -8.78 25.43
C VAL A 98 -0.32 -8.68 25.98
N LYS A 99 -0.03 -7.69 26.83
CA LYS A 99 1.28 -7.59 27.51
C LYS A 99 1.56 -8.85 28.32
N ASN A 100 0.61 -9.26 29.17
CA ASN A 100 0.77 -10.47 29.99
C ASN A 100 0.99 -11.72 29.13
N PHE A 101 0.27 -11.87 28.01
CA PHE A 101 0.47 -12.99 27.09
C PHE A 101 1.90 -13.00 26.51
N ILE A 102 2.37 -11.87 25.97
CA ILE A 102 3.71 -11.77 25.38
C ILE A 102 4.80 -12.05 26.43
N TYR A 103 4.69 -11.51 27.65
CA TYR A 103 5.73 -11.67 28.67
C TYR A 103 5.68 -13.02 29.40
N ASN A 104 4.52 -13.66 29.51
CA ASN A 104 4.41 -14.97 30.16
C ASN A 104 4.89 -16.14 29.27
N ASP A 105 4.85 -15.99 27.94
CA ASP A 105 5.40 -17.00 27.02
C ASP A 105 6.94 -17.06 27.03
N PHE A 106 7.65 -16.08 27.62
CA PHE A 106 9.12 -16.12 27.77
C PHE A 106 9.62 -16.86 29.02
N VAL A 107 8.72 -17.42 29.85
CA VAL A 107 9.07 -18.12 31.12
C VAL A 107 8.79 -19.63 31.06
N ALA A 108 8.42 -20.19 29.90
CA ALA A 108 8.26 -21.62 29.69
C ALA A 108 9.48 -22.26 29.01
#